data_AF-A0A7S4QKM4-F1
#
_entry.id   AF-A0A7S4QKM4-F1
#
_cell.length_a   1.000
_cell.length_b   1.000
_cell.length_c   1.000
_cell.angle_alpha   90.00
_cell.angle_beta   90.00
_cell.angle_gamma   90.00
#
_symmetry.space_group_name_H-M   'P 1'
#
loop_
_entity.id
_entity.type
_entity.pdbx_description
1 polymer ?
#
loop_
_entity_poly.entity_id
_entity_poly.type
_entity_poly.pdbx_seq_one_letter_code
_entity_poly.pdbx_strand_id
1 'polypeptide(L)'
;SHFGSSRAAQQRRNRTESEAPGAMPFTRGDRIPEPASRRGRMQVSQRAEGKSVVEDHFGKAQEIEPQALTKLKEGDMHEALKLFVEVKKELAEAVYAAGPGSPNYSMLMEAAAATQQNLDFVNGYLPYEFLMESPKGRR
;
A
#
# COMPACT_ATOMS: atom_id res chain seq x y z
N SER A 1 -38.54 45.37 50.28
CA SER A 1 -37.25 45.91 50.79
C SER A 1 -36.13 45.35 49.93
N HIS A 2 -35.53 46.19 49.08
CA HIS A 2 -34.10 46.57 49.09
C HIS A 2 -33.11 45.44 48.71
N PHE A 3 -32.54 45.45 47.49
CA PHE A 3 -31.23 46.06 47.10
C PHE A 3 -30.04 45.42 47.84
N GLY A 4 -28.98 44.87 47.24
CA GLY A 4 -28.54 44.75 45.85
C GLY A 4 -27.02 44.50 45.81
N SER A 5 -26.49 44.10 44.63
CA SER A 5 -25.11 44.33 44.13
C SER A 5 -23.96 43.57 44.84
N SER A 6 -22.83 43.15 44.27
CA SER A 6 -22.10 43.43 43.02
C SER A 6 -21.22 42.20 42.73
N ARG A 7 -21.12 41.69 41.51
CA ARG A 7 -20.19 42.13 40.44
C ARG A 7 -18.74 42.26 40.92
N ALA A 8 -17.85 41.42 40.37
CA ALA A 8 -16.48 41.72 39.92
C ALA A 8 -15.66 40.42 40.01
N ALA A 9 -15.29 39.83 38.87
CA ALA A 9 -14.03 40.12 38.16
C ALA A 9 -13.05 38.96 38.43
N GLN A 10 -12.83 38.09 37.44
CA GLN A 10 -11.69 38.20 36.54
C GLN A 10 -10.35 38.13 37.29
N GLN A 11 -9.68 37.00 37.15
CA GLN A 11 -8.25 36.87 36.79
C GLN A 11 -7.94 35.37 36.79
N ARG A 12 -7.90 34.68 35.63
CA ARG A 12 -6.80 34.64 34.65
C ARG A 12 -5.42 34.41 35.26
N ARG A 13 -4.78 33.33 34.79
CA ARG A 13 -3.33 33.02 34.74
C ARG A 13 -2.80 32.38 36.02
N ASN A 14 -1.86 31.43 36.01
CA ASN A 14 -1.17 30.65 34.99
C ASN A 14 -0.26 29.68 35.78
N ARG A 15 -0.16 28.44 35.31
CA ARG A 15 1.07 27.63 35.19
C ARG A 15 1.81 27.10 36.44
N THR A 16 2.13 25.80 36.30
CA THR A 16 3.31 25.03 36.76
C THR A 16 3.45 24.89 38.28
N GLU A 17 3.40 23.69 38.86
CA GLU A 17 4.35 22.56 38.75
C GLU A 17 3.61 21.23 39.03
N SER A 18 3.57 20.23 38.15
CA SER A 18 4.52 19.11 38.05
C SER A 18 4.92 18.42 39.36
N GLU A 19 4.09 17.49 39.83
CA GLU A 19 4.52 16.23 40.46
C GLU A 19 3.54 15.12 40.03
N ALA A 20 4.05 14.13 39.30
CA ALA A 20 3.32 12.93 38.88
C ALA A 20 3.66 11.77 39.86
N PRO A 21 3.30 10.51 39.58
CA PRO A 21 1.97 9.90 39.47
C PRO A 21 1.89 8.64 40.37
N GLY A 22 0.69 8.18 40.73
CA GLY A 22 0.51 6.76 41.06
C GLY A 22 -0.22 6.44 42.36
N ALA A 23 -1.53 6.30 42.25
CA ALA A 23 -2.29 5.31 42.99
C ALA A 23 -3.60 5.11 42.22
N MET A 24 -3.66 4.09 41.36
CA MET A 24 -4.91 3.75 40.69
C MET A 24 -5.89 3.13 41.71
N PRO A 25 -7.17 3.54 41.73
CA PRO A 25 -8.13 3.17 42.78
C PRO A 25 -8.73 1.78 42.51
N PHE A 26 -7.96 0.72 42.73
CA PHE A 26 -8.48 -0.65 42.63
C PHE A 26 -8.53 -1.30 44.01
N THR A 27 -9.71 -1.73 44.42
CA THR A 27 -9.97 -2.37 45.70
C THR A 27 -9.75 -3.88 45.61
N ARG A 28 -9.37 -4.52 46.73
CA ARG A 28 -9.06 -5.96 46.79
C ARG A 28 -10.32 -6.78 46.47
N GLY A 29 -10.37 -7.33 45.25
CA GLY A 29 -11.52 -8.06 44.72
C GLY A 29 -11.92 -7.62 43.31
N ASP A 30 -11.46 -6.45 42.87
CA ASP A 30 -11.66 -5.99 41.49
C ASP A 30 -10.80 -6.83 40.53
N ARG A 31 -11.42 -7.35 39.47
CA ARG A 31 -10.70 -7.92 38.34
C ARG A 31 -9.86 -6.82 37.72
N ILE A 32 -8.55 -6.88 37.94
CA ILE A 32 -7.56 -6.06 37.26
C ILE A 32 -7.81 -6.22 35.76
N PRO A 33 -8.06 -5.14 34.99
CA PRO A 33 -8.14 -5.24 33.54
C PRO A 33 -6.83 -5.85 33.05
N GLU A 34 -6.91 -6.99 32.34
CA GLU A 34 -5.72 -7.63 31.80
C GLU A 34 -4.91 -6.60 31.02
N PRO A 35 -3.61 -6.38 31.35
CA PRO A 35 -2.78 -5.44 30.63
C PRO A 35 -2.80 -5.87 29.17
N ALA A 36 -3.26 -4.97 28.29
CA ALA A 36 -3.50 -5.23 26.87
C ALA A 36 -2.39 -6.14 26.33
N SER A 37 -2.74 -7.42 26.16
CA SER A 37 -1.82 -8.44 25.71
C SER A 37 -1.11 -7.90 24.47
N ARG A 38 0.23 -7.99 24.41
CA ARG A 38 1.02 -7.55 23.24
C ARG A 38 0.47 -8.10 21.91
N ARG A 39 -0.31 -9.19 21.94
CA ARG A 39 -1.03 -9.76 20.80
C ARG A 39 -2.19 -8.89 20.27
N GLY A 40 -2.85 -8.08 21.11
CA GLY A 40 -3.96 -7.22 20.70
C GLY A 40 -3.53 -5.92 20.01
N ARG A 41 -2.29 -5.45 20.24
CA ARG A 41 -1.77 -4.25 19.56
C ARG A 41 -1.42 -4.46 18.08
N MET A 42 -1.28 -5.70 17.63
CA MET A 42 -1.02 -5.97 16.20
C MET A 42 -2.31 -6.01 15.35
N GLN A 43 -3.49 -6.20 15.95
CA GLN A 43 -4.74 -6.28 15.18
C GLN A 43 -5.41 -4.93 14.91
N VAL A 44 -4.98 -3.84 15.55
CA VAL A 44 -5.63 -2.52 15.44
C VAL A 44 -4.76 -1.48 14.71
N SER A 45 -3.62 -1.88 14.14
CA SER A 45 -2.80 -0.99 13.27
C SER A 45 -2.88 -1.30 11.78
N GLN A 46 -3.62 -2.33 11.36
CA GLN A 46 -3.68 -2.74 9.95
C GLN A 46 -4.82 -2.13 9.13
N ARG A 47 -5.65 -1.22 9.70
CA ARG A 47 -6.92 -0.85 9.04
C ARG A 47 -7.24 0.63 8.94
N ALA A 48 -6.28 1.51 9.17
CA ALA A 48 -6.48 2.92 8.90
C ALA A 48 -5.19 3.54 8.37
N GLU A 49 -5.33 4.30 7.28
CA GLU A 49 -4.38 5.28 6.75
C GLU A 49 -3.41 4.77 5.66
N GLY A 50 -3.91 4.79 4.43
CA GLY A 50 -3.13 4.66 3.20
C GLY A 50 -3.62 3.50 2.35
N LYS A 51 -3.98 3.76 1.10
CA LYS A 51 -4.01 2.67 0.11
C LYS A 51 -2.69 1.93 0.23
N SER A 52 -2.75 0.63 0.44
CA SER A 52 -1.52 -0.14 0.59
C SER A 52 -0.69 0.07 -0.68
N VAL A 53 0.62 0.29 -0.56
CA VAL A 53 1.52 0.41 -1.73
C VAL A 53 1.30 -0.76 -2.69
N VAL A 54 0.95 -1.93 -2.16
CA VAL A 54 0.54 -3.12 -2.91
C VAL A 54 -0.72 -2.87 -3.75
N GLU A 55 -1.75 -2.25 -3.19
CA GLU A 55 -3.02 -1.95 -3.88
C GLU A 55 -2.84 -0.91 -4.98
N ASP A 56 -1.96 0.09 -4.78
CA ASP A 56 -1.69 1.11 -5.78
C ASP A 56 -0.97 0.50 -7.01
N HIS A 57 0.10 -0.27 -6.80
CA HIS A 57 0.83 -0.93 -7.88
C HIS A 57 -0.01 -2.02 -8.57
N PHE A 58 -0.74 -2.81 -7.80
CA PHE A 58 -1.62 -3.84 -8.35
C PHE A 58 -2.79 -3.22 -9.14
N GLY A 59 -3.37 -2.13 -8.65
CA GLY A 59 -4.42 -1.39 -9.36
C GLY A 59 -3.94 -0.85 -10.70
N LYS A 60 -2.75 -0.26 -10.75
CA LYS A 60 -2.12 0.19 -12.02
C LYS A 60 -1.89 -0.97 -12.98
N ALA A 61 -1.39 -2.10 -12.49
CA ALA A 61 -1.19 -3.29 -13.33
C ALA A 61 -2.53 -3.76 -13.97
N GLN A 62 -3.62 -3.74 -13.19
CA GLN A 62 -4.96 -4.10 -13.68
C GLN A 62 -5.53 -3.12 -14.70
N GLU A 63 -5.14 -1.84 -14.66
CA GLU A 63 -5.57 -0.83 -15.65
C GLU A 63 -4.79 -0.93 -16.97
N ILE A 64 -3.51 -1.31 -16.91
CA ILE A 64 -2.61 -1.36 -18.08
C ILE A 64 -2.75 -2.69 -18.83
N GLU A 65 -2.94 -3.81 -18.13
CA GLU A 65 -3.01 -5.15 -18.75
C GLU A 65 -4.07 -5.28 -19.86
N PRO A 66 -5.31 -4.77 -19.70
CA PRO A 66 -6.30 -4.81 -20.78
C PRO A 66 -5.89 -3.99 -22.00
N GLN A 67 -5.12 -2.92 -21.81
CA GLN A 67 -4.60 -2.09 -22.90
C GLN A 67 -3.52 -2.86 -23.67
N ALA A 68 -2.64 -3.57 -22.97
CA ALA A 68 -1.64 -4.46 -23.58
C ALA A 68 -2.30 -5.56 -24.42
N LEU A 69 -3.36 -6.20 -23.90
CA LEU A 69 -4.13 -7.22 -24.61
C LEU A 69 -4.87 -6.65 -25.82
N THR A 70 -5.33 -5.40 -25.75
CA THR A 70 -5.98 -4.73 -26.89
C THR A 70 -4.96 -4.49 -28.01
N LYS A 71 -3.76 -3.99 -27.68
CA LYS A 71 -2.66 -3.81 -28.65
C LYS A 71 -2.21 -5.12 -29.29
N LEU A 72 -2.16 -6.20 -28.51
CA LEU A 72 -1.88 -7.53 -29.02
C LEU A 72 -2.91 -7.96 -30.09
N LYS A 73 -4.20 -7.72 -29.85
CA LYS A 73 -5.29 -8.03 -30.79
C LYS A 73 -5.26 -7.16 -32.05
N GLU A 74 -4.81 -5.90 -31.92
CA GLU A 74 -4.60 -4.98 -33.05
C GLU A 74 -3.39 -5.35 -33.90
N GLY A 75 -2.51 -6.25 -33.42
CA GLY A 75 -1.31 -6.67 -34.11
C GLY A 75 -0.09 -5.78 -33.85
N ASP A 76 -0.20 -4.78 -32.98
CA ASP A 76 0.92 -3.95 -32.55
C ASP A 76 1.71 -4.64 -31.42
N MET A 77 2.56 -5.59 -31.83
CA MET A 77 3.36 -6.39 -30.90
C MET A 77 4.36 -5.57 -30.10
N HIS A 78 4.82 -4.43 -30.65
CA HIS A 78 5.82 -3.59 -30.00
C HIS A 78 5.21 -2.74 -28.90
N GLU A 79 4.05 -2.11 -29.15
CA GLU A 79 3.31 -1.42 -28.09
C GLU A 79 2.79 -2.40 -27.04
N ALA A 80 2.30 -3.57 -27.45
CA ALA A 80 1.89 -4.62 -26.52
C ALA A 80 3.04 -5.05 -25.59
N LEU A 81 4.24 -5.27 -26.14
CA LEU A 81 5.41 -5.67 -25.34
C LEU A 81 5.80 -4.58 -24.33
N LYS A 82 5.79 -3.30 -24.73
CA LYS A 82 6.07 -2.19 -23.81
C LYS A 82 5.10 -2.18 -22.63
N LEU A 83 3.80 -2.31 -22.91
CA LEU A 83 2.76 -2.30 -21.88
C LEU A 83 2.87 -3.54 -20.97
N PHE A 84 3.16 -4.72 -21.51
CA PHE A 84 3.38 -5.91 -20.68
C PHE A 84 4.63 -5.82 -19.80
N VAL A 85 5.70 -5.17 -20.26
CA VAL A 85 6.89 -4.89 -19.44
C VAL A 85 6.54 -3.93 -18.30
N GLU A 86 5.69 -2.93 -18.54
CA GLU A 86 5.21 -2.01 -17.52
C GLU A 86 4.34 -2.73 -16.47
N VAL A 87 3.40 -3.59 -16.90
CA VAL A 87 2.61 -4.45 -16.00
C VAL A 87 3.52 -5.33 -15.15
N LYS A 88 4.53 -5.97 -15.75
CA LYS A 88 5.51 -6.80 -15.02
C LYS A 88 6.26 -5.99 -13.96
N LYS A 89 6.62 -4.75 -14.27
CA LYS A 89 7.31 -3.86 -13.32
C LYS A 89 6.42 -3.53 -12.12
N GLU A 90 5.18 -3.11 -12.36
CA GLU A 90 4.22 -2.77 -11.31
C GLU A 90 3.89 -4.00 -10.45
N LEU A 91 3.73 -5.18 -11.04
CA LEU A 91 3.54 -6.43 -10.30
C LEU A 91 4.77 -6.79 -9.44
N ALA A 92 6.00 -6.57 -9.94
CA ALA A 92 7.21 -6.81 -9.16
C ALA A 92 7.31 -5.86 -7.95
N GLU A 93 6.93 -4.60 -8.12
CA GLU A 93 6.87 -3.61 -7.03
C GLU A 93 5.78 -3.99 -6.00
N ALA A 94 4.62 -4.47 -6.47
CA ALA A 94 3.56 -4.99 -5.59
C ALA A 94 4.01 -6.24 -4.80
N VAL A 95 4.70 -7.18 -5.44
CA VAL A 95 5.26 -8.39 -4.79
C VAL A 95 6.28 -8.00 -3.72
N TYR A 96 7.18 -7.07 -4.05
CA TYR A 96 8.19 -6.56 -3.11
C TYR A 96 7.55 -5.90 -1.88
N ALA A 97 6.49 -5.11 -2.09
CA ALA A 97 5.76 -4.44 -1.02
C ALA A 97 4.93 -5.40 -0.15
N ALA A 98 4.38 -6.48 -0.74
CA ALA A 98 3.58 -7.46 0.00
C ALA A 98 4.45 -8.39 0.87
N GLY A 99 5.57 -8.87 0.33
CA GLY A 99 6.44 -9.84 0.98
C GLY A 99 5.80 -11.24 1.18
N PRO A 100 6.60 -12.29 1.48
CA PRO A 100 6.13 -13.68 1.47
C PRO A 100 5.09 -14.05 2.55
N GLY A 101 4.93 -13.21 3.57
CA GLY A 101 3.96 -13.40 4.65
C GLY A 101 2.61 -12.70 4.42
N SER A 102 2.46 -11.95 3.33
CA SER A 102 1.21 -11.27 3.01
C SER A 102 0.19 -12.23 2.40
N PRO A 103 -1.10 -12.09 2.75
CA PRO A 103 -2.17 -12.89 2.15
C PRO A 103 -2.25 -12.72 0.62
N ASN A 104 -1.78 -11.59 0.08
CA ASN A 104 -1.85 -11.29 -1.35
C ASN A 104 -0.64 -11.82 -2.12
N TYR A 105 0.39 -12.35 -1.45
CA TYR A 105 1.65 -12.73 -2.09
C TYR A 105 1.47 -13.86 -3.13
N SER A 106 0.67 -14.89 -2.81
CA SER A 106 0.40 -15.99 -3.75
C SER A 106 -0.31 -15.50 -5.01
N MET A 107 -1.33 -14.64 -4.84
CA MET A 107 -2.07 -14.04 -5.95
C MET A 107 -1.16 -13.19 -6.84
N LEU A 108 -0.29 -12.37 -6.25
CA LEU A 108 0.64 -11.53 -7.01
C LEU A 108 1.70 -12.35 -7.77
N MET A 109 2.16 -13.45 -7.18
CA MET A 109 3.08 -14.38 -7.85
C MET A 109 2.40 -15.10 -9.02
N GLU A 110 1.14 -15.50 -8.87
CA GLU A 110 0.34 -16.08 -9.96
C GLU A 110 0.13 -15.08 -11.10
N ALA A 111 -0.25 -13.85 -10.77
CA ALA A 111 -0.39 -12.77 -11.75
C ALA A 111 0.93 -12.52 -12.51
N ALA A 112 2.05 -12.44 -11.79
CA ALA A 112 3.37 -12.27 -12.41
C ALA A 112 3.74 -13.42 -13.35
N ALA A 113 3.39 -14.66 -13.00
CA ALA A 113 3.59 -15.82 -13.88
C ALA A 113 2.73 -15.74 -15.15
N ALA A 114 1.47 -15.32 -15.03
CA ALA A 114 0.59 -15.12 -16.18
C ALA A 114 1.10 -14.02 -17.12
N THR A 115 1.53 -12.88 -16.57
CA THR A 115 2.13 -11.80 -17.38
C THR A 115 3.41 -12.26 -18.07
N GLN A 116 4.23 -13.09 -17.42
CA GLN A 116 5.43 -13.65 -18.04
C GLN A 116 5.10 -14.55 -19.24
N GLN A 117 4.07 -15.40 -19.13
CA GLN A 117 3.61 -16.22 -20.26
C GLN A 117 3.15 -15.36 -21.45
N ASN A 118 2.45 -14.25 -21.18
CA ASN A 118 2.04 -13.31 -22.23
C ASN A 118 3.24 -12.65 -22.90
N LEU A 119 4.27 -12.26 -22.14
CA LEU A 119 5.52 -11.73 -22.70
C LEU A 119 6.24 -12.75 -23.58
N ASP A 120 6.33 -14.00 -23.12
CA ASP A 120 6.99 -15.07 -23.87
C ASP A 120 6.25 -15.36 -25.18
N PHE A 121 4.92 -15.28 -25.17
CA PHE A 121 4.11 -15.34 -26.38
C PHE A 121 4.47 -14.20 -27.34
N VAL A 122 4.43 -12.94 -26.89
CA VAL A 122 4.77 -11.79 -27.77
C VAL A 122 6.19 -11.90 -28.33
N ASN A 123 7.15 -12.31 -27.49
CA ASN A 123 8.53 -12.55 -27.91
C ASN A 123 8.65 -13.64 -28.97
N GLY A 124 7.83 -14.69 -28.89
CA GLY A 124 7.78 -15.77 -29.89
C GLY A 124 7.25 -15.32 -31.25
N TYR A 125 6.44 -14.24 -31.30
CA TYR A 125 5.90 -13.67 -32.54
C TYR A 125 6.81 -12.61 -33.16
N LEU A 126 7.83 -12.12 -32.45
CA LEU A 126 8.77 -11.16 -33.01
C LEU A 126 9.73 -11.86 -33.99
N PRO A 127 9.76 -11.48 -35.28
CA PRO A 127 10.73 -12.01 -36.22
C PRO A 127 12.16 -11.74 -35.73
N TYR A 128 13.07 -12.69 -35.95
CA TYR A 128 14.51 -12.57 -35.63
C TYR A 128 15.16 -11.28 -36.18
N GLU A 129 14.59 -10.69 -37.23
CA GLU A 129 14.95 -9.39 -37.80
C GLU A 129 14.92 -8.23 -36.79
N PHE A 130 14.08 -8.31 -35.74
CA PHE A 130 13.97 -7.29 -34.70
C PHE A 130 14.91 -7.53 -33.50
N LEU A 131 15.47 -8.73 -33.37
CA LEU A 131 16.44 -9.10 -32.33
C LEU A 131 17.88 -8.85 -32.78
N MET A 132 18.11 -8.67 -34.08
CA MET A 132 19.38 -8.19 -34.62
C MET A 132 19.46 -6.68 -34.39
N GLU A 133 20.50 -6.24 -33.68
CA GLU A 133 20.82 -4.83 -33.52
C GLU A 133 20.67 -4.09 -34.86
N SER A 134 19.96 -2.97 -34.85
CA SER A 134 19.93 -2.04 -35.98
C SER A 134 21.37 -1.85 -36.46
N PRO A 135 21.68 -1.94 -37.77
CA PRO A 135 23.02 -1.72 -38.28
C PRO A 135 23.37 -0.23 -38.15
N LYS A 136 23.55 0.25 -36.91
CA LYS A 136 24.21 1.50 -36.55
C LYS A 136 25.69 1.29 -36.83
N GLY A 137 26.03 1.35 -38.11
CA GLY A 137 27.40 1.20 -38.60
C GLY A 137 27.57 1.42 -40.10
N ARG A 138 26.57 1.96 -40.81
CA ARG A 138 26.76 2.51 -42.16
C ARG A 138 26.33 3.97 -42.18
N ARG A 139 27.22 4.85 -41.75
CA ARG A 139 27.47 6.17 -42.33
C ARG A 139 28.78 6.72 -41.79
#